data_AF-A0A355Q3V2-F1
#
_entry.id   AF-A0A355Q3V2-F1
#
_cell.length_a   1.000
_cell.length_b   1.000
_cell.length_c   1.000
_cell.angle_alpha   90.00
_cell.angle_beta   90.00
_cell.angle_gamma   90.00
#
_symmetry.space_group_name_H-M   'P 1'
#
loop_
_entity.id
_entity.type
_entity.pdbx_description
1 polymer ?
#
loop_
_entity_poly.entity_id
_entity_poly.type
_entity_poly.pdbx_seq_one_letter_code
_entity_poly.pdbx_strand_id
1 'polypeptide(L)'
;MTDGPDLPETPPDLSGLASIDGSGIVGVFLSCHHDDWNQQTKSTVHLQIRNLTAHKYHLRQWLIDQTNANSFQKWTTLESPQQPSEEQLTPLKAAAQPQAISLGKYETEEGAISLELVLKTHSVSLLEFIPLP
;
A
#
# COMPACT_ATOMS: atom_id res chain seq x y z
N MET A 1 27.07 -2.89 13.33
CA MET A 1 27.02 -1.42 13.26
C MET A 1 25.55 -1.08 13.37
N THR A 2 25.13 -0.42 14.44
CA THR A 2 23.75 0.03 14.56
C THR A 2 23.68 1.33 13.77
N ASP A 3 23.04 1.31 12.61
CA ASP A 3 22.73 2.54 11.89
C ASP A 3 21.94 3.45 12.83
N GLY A 4 22.42 4.68 13.00
CA GLY A 4 21.66 5.71 13.71
C GLY A 4 20.38 6.05 12.94
N PRO A 5 19.47 6.83 13.54
CA PRO A 5 18.25 7.23 12.85
C PRO A 5 18.58 7.96 11.54
N ASP A 6 17.72 7.76 10.53
CA ASP A 6 17.85 8.43 9.23
C ASP A 6 18.00 9.94 9.39
N LEU A 7 18.92 10.54 8.63
CA LEU A 7 18.98 11.99 8.48
C LEU A 7 17.77 12.46 7.66
N PRO A 8 17.25 13.70 7.83
CA PRO A 8 16.10 14.18 7.07
C PRO A 8 16.24 14.16 5.54
N GLU A 9 17.46 14.18 5.01
CA GLU A 9 17.72 14.13 3.56
C GLU A 9 17.81 12.69 3.03
N THR A 10 17.73 11.68 3.90
CA THR A 10 17.77 10.27 3.52
C THR A 10 16.50 9.95 2.75
N PRO A 11 16.58 9.32 1.57
CA PRO A 11 15.38 8.90 0.87
C PRO A 11 14.68 7.79 1.66
N PRO A 12 13.34 7.65 1.55
CA PRO A 12 12.64 6.54 2.18
C PRO A 12 13.12 5.19 1.66
N ASP A 13 13.29 4.24 2.58
CA ASP A 13 13.61 2.86 2.28
C ASP A 13 12.38 2.13 1.73
N LEU A 14 12.56 1.53 0.55
CA LEU A 14 11.59 0.64 -0.06
C LEU A 14 11.96 -0.81 0.24
N SER A 15 11.03 -1.54 0.84
CA SER A 15 11.16 -2.98 1.11
C SER A 15 9.92 -3.71 0.65
N GLY A 16 10.03 -5.02 0.45
CA GLY A 16 8.89 -5.82 0.02
C GLY A 16 9.03 -7.31 0.27
N LEU A 17 7.88 -7.98 0.26
CA LEU A 17 7.74 -9.43 0.36
C LEU A 17 6.73 -9.87 -0.70
N ALA A 18 7.03 -10.99 -1.38
CA ALA A 18 6.12 -11.57 -2.36
C ALA A 18 5.82 -13.03 -2.02
N SER A 19 4.60 -13.46 -2.32
CA SER A 19 4.15 -14.83 -2.17
C SER A 19 3.22 -15.21 -3.32
N ILE A 20 3.10 -16.50 -3.60
CA ILE A 20 2.11 -17.06 -4.50
C ILE A 20 1.42 -18.22 -3.79
N ASP A 21 0.09 -18.31 -3.94
CA ASP A 21 -0.67 -19.42 -3.40
C ASP A 21 -0.93 -20.53 -4.44
N GLY A 22 -1.54 -21.63 -4.02
CA GLY A 22 -1.85 -22.77 -4.91
C GLY A 22 -2.88 -22.47 -6.00
N SER A 23 -3.59 -21.35 -5.92
CA SER A 23 -4.54 -20.89 -6.95
C SER A 23 -3.89 -19.98 -8.00
N GLY A 24 -2.62 -19.59 -7.78
CA GLY A 24 -1.91 -18.67 -8.66
C GLY A 24 -2.14 -17.20 -8.33
N ILE A 25 -2.77 -16.88 -7.19
CA ILE A 25 -2.84 -15.50 -6.70
C ILE A 25 -1.46 -15.10 -6.20
N VAL A 26 -0.92 -14.00 -6.75
CA VAL A 26 0.34 -13.42 -6.30
C VAL A 26 0.06 -12.26 -5.37
N GLY A 27 0.58 -12.32 -4.15
CA GLY A 27 0.58 -11.23 -3.18
C GLY A 27 1.93 -10.53 -3.16
N VAL A 28 1.95 -9.21 -3.22
CA VAL A 28 3.17 -8.39 -3.09
C VAL A 28 2.93 -7.31 -2.06
N PHE A 29 3.56 -7.48 -0.90
CA PHE A 29 3.61 -6.46 0.15
C PHE A 29 4.79 -5.53 -0.09
N LEU A 30 4.57 -4.23 0.01
CA LEU A 30 5.56 -3.18 -0.11
C LEU A 30 5.46 -2.24 1.09
N SER A 31 6.60 -1.80 1.63
CA SER A 31 6.69 -0.75 2.63
C SER A 31 7.59 0.38 2.13
N CYS A 32 7.18 1.62 2.37
CA CYS A 32 7.97 2.82 2.14
C CYS A 32 8.21 3.48 3.50
N HIS A 33 9.37 3.21 4.09
CA HIS A 33 9.71 3.56 5.47
C HIS A 33 10.73 4.71 5.53
N HIS A 34 10.66 5.53 6.56
CA HIS A 34 11.72 6.46 6.93
C HIS A 34 11.61 6.73 8.44
N ASP A 35 12.72 6.92 9.16
CA ASP A 35 12.65 7.09 10.62
C ASP A 35 12.09 8.45 11.06
N ASP A 36 12.32 9.52 10.28
CA ASP A 36 11.70 10.83 10.50
C ASP A 36 10.19 10.84 10.18
N TRP A 37 9.37 11.01 11.20
CA TRP A 37 7.91 11.06 11.09
C TRP A 37 7.39 12.29 10.33
N ASN A 38 8.20 13.33 10.16
CA ASN A 38 7.82 14.53 9.43
C ASN A 38 8.02 14.40 7.92
N GLN A 39 8.66 13.33 7.44
CA GLN A 39 8.85 13.12 6.00
C GLN A 39 7.54 12.86 5.27
N GLN A 40 7.38 13.54 4.13
CA GLN A 40 6.18 13.46 3.27
C GLN A 40 6.52 13.24 1.79
N THR A 41 7.74 12.77 1.52
CA THR A 41 8.18 12.46 0.15
C THR A 41 7.38 11.31 -0.46
N LYS A 42 7.58 11.10 -1.76
CA LYS A 42 6.98 10.00 -2.50
C LYS A 42 8.08 9.24 -3.22
N SER A 43 7.96 7.93 -3.25
CA SER A 43 8.86 7.03 -3.96
C SER A 43 8.11 6.37 -5.10
N THR A 44 8.68 6.45 -6.31
CA THR A 44 8.18 5.71 -7.48
C THR A 44 8.76 4.30 -7.45
N VAL A 45 7.87 3.30 -7.46
CA VAL A 45 8.21 1.89 -7.49
C VAL A 45 7.90 1.34 -8.87
N HIS A 46 8.93 0.83 -9.54
CA HIS A 46 8.78 0.03 -10.75
C HIS A 46 8.76 -1.45 -10.36
N LEU A 47 7.57 -2.05 -10.37
CA LEU A 47 7.38 -3.45 -10.00
C LEU A 47 7.22 -4.31 -11.26
N GLN A 48 7.97 -5.40 -11.33
CA GLN A 48 7.83 -6.38 -12.40
C GLN A 48 7.65 -7.78 -11.81
N ILE A 49 6.53 -8.41 -12.15
CA ILE A 49 6.26 -9.81 -11.81
C ILE A 49 6.43 -10.63 -13.07
N ARG A 50 7.25 -11.68 -13.00
CA ARG A 50 7.60 -12.56 -14.13
C ARG A 50 7.20 -14.00 -13.83
N ASN A 51 7.21 -14.83 -14.87
CA ASN A 51 6.82 -16.24 -14.81
C ASN A 51 5.35 -16.43 -14.37
N LEU A 52 4.50 -15.48 -14.74
CA LEU A 52 3.06 -15.57 -14.56
C LEU A 52 2.48 -16.58 -15.56
N THR A 53 1.58 -17.44 -15.07
CA THR A 53 1.04 -18.56 -15.84
C THR A 53 -0.30 -18.26 -16.49
N ALA A 54 -1.10 -17.35 -15.93
CA ALA A 54 -2.35 -16.91 -16.54
C ALA A 54 -2.09 -15.81 -17.57
N HIS A 55 -2.93 -15.72 -18.60
CA HIS A 55 -2.81 -14.66 -19.62
C HIS A 55 -3.30 -13.29 -19.15
N LYS A 56 -4.09 -13.27 -18.07
CA LYS A 56 -4.72 -12.06 -17.56
C LYS A 56 -4.90 -12.13 -16.06
N TYR A 57 -4.70 -11.01 -15.39
CA TYR A 57 -4.89 -10.86 -13.96
C TYR A 57 -5.79 -9.66 -13.66
N HIS A 58 -6.61 -9.76 -12.62
CA HIS A 58 -7.24 -8.61 -11.98
C HIS A 58 -6.36 -8.15 -10.83
N LEU A 59 -5.98 -6.88 -10.84
CA LEU A 59 -5.12 -6.32 -9.81
C LEU A 59 -5.93 -5.51 -8.81
N ARG A 60 -5.65 -5.72 -7.54
CA ARG A 60 -6.18 -4.92 -6.44
C ARG A 60 -5.05 -4.46 -5.54
N GLN A 61 -5.23 -3.28 -4.97
CA GLN A 61 -4.31 -2.69 -4.03
C GLN A 61 -5.03 -2.42 -2.72
N TRP A 62 -4.43 -2.84 -1.62
CA TRP A 62 -4.74 -2.38 -0.29
C TRP A 62 -3.63 -1.40 0.11
N LEU A 63 -4.00 -0.27 0.70
CA LEU A 63 -3.06 0.80 1.02
C LEU A 63 -3.38 1.37 2.41
N ILE A 64 -2.34 1.49 3.22
CA ILE A 64 -2.35 2.26 4.47
C ILE A 64 -1.35 3.39 4.28
N ASP A 65 -1.80 4.63 4.31
CA ASP A 65 -0.97 5.82 4.21
C ASP A 65 -1.62 7.01 4.95
N GLN A 66 -1.12 8.23 4.76
CA GLN A 66 -1.72 9.43 5.37
C GLN A 66 -3.20 9.67 5.01
N THR A 67 -3.68 9.11 3.90
CA THR A 67 -5.01 9.35 3.33
C THR A 67 -5.90 8.11 3.24
N ASN A 68 -5.34 6.92 3.42
CA ASN A 68 -6.01 5.63 3.28
C ASN A 68 -5.85 4.82 4.56
N ALA A 69 -6.95 4.25 5.06
CA ALA A 69 -6.97 3.42 6.28
C ALA A 69 -6.37 4.11 7.52
N ASN A 70 -6.53 5.44 7.63
CA ASN A 70 -5.97 6.25 8.71
C ASN A 70 -7.09 6.93 9.53
N SER A 71 -7.50 6.27 10.61
CA SER A 71 -8.50 6.80 11.54
C SER A 71 -8.00 8.00 12.34
N PHE A 72 -6.69 8.12 12.57
CA PHE A 72 -6.09 9.28 13.25
C PHE A 72 -6.24 10.55 12.41
N GLN A 73 -5.92 10.48 11.12
CA GLN A 73 -6.16 11.59 10.19
C GLN A 73 -7.64 11.98 10.18
N LYS A 74 -8.55 10.99 10.16
CA LYS A 74 -9.99 11.27 10.23
C LYS A 74 -10.40 11.93 11.55
N TRP A 75 -9.86 11.49 12.68
CA TRP A 75 -10.08 12.08 14.00
C TRP A 75 -9.63 13.54 14.07
N THR A 76 -8.46 13.86 13.49
CA THR A 76 -7.98 15.24 13.37
C THR A 76 -8.97 16.10 12.57
N THR A 77 -9.54 15.60 11.47
CA THR A 77 -10.56 16.34 10.69
C THR A 77 -11.88 16.54 11.43
N LEU A 78 -12.16 15.75 12.48
CA LEU A 78 -13.32 15.91 13.36
C LEU A 78 -13.04 16.87 14.52
N GLU A 79 -11.94 17.63 14.46
CA GLU A 79 -11.47 18.53 15.52
C GLU A 79 -11.02 17.82 16.79
N SER A 80 -10.51 16.58 16.64
CA SER A 80 -9.85 15.84 17.71
C SER A 80 -10.71 15.63 18.98
N PRO A 81 -11.96 15.15 18.86
CA PRO A 81 -12.86 15.04 20.00
C PRO A 81 -12.31 14.01 21.01
N GLN A 82 -12.30 14.39 22.29
CA GLN A 82 -11.88 13.50 23.38
C GLN A 82 -12.85 12.32 23.59
N GLN A 83 -14.14 12.57 23.36
CA GLN A 83 -15.21 11.56 23.44
C GLN A 83 -16.07 11.66 22.18
N PRO A 84 -15.70 10.94 21.09
CA PRO A 84 -16.47 10.97 19.85
C PRO A 84 -17.91 10.50 20.08
N SER A 85 -18.88 11.22 19.51
CA SER A 85 -20.28 10.76 19.49
C SER A 85 -20.43 9.48 18.66
N GLU A 86 -21.57 8.79 18.76
CA GLU A 86 -21.85 7.62 17.91
C GLU A 86 -21.80 7.96 16.41
N GLU A 87 -22.28 9.15 16.05
CA GLU A 87 -22.22 9.66 14.67
C GLU A 87 -20.77 9.90 14.22
N GLN A 88 -19.88 10.33 15.12
CA GLN A 88 -18.45 10.51 14.84
C GLN A 88 -17.66 9.19 14.84
N LEU A 89 -18.08 8.20 15.62
CA LEU A 89 -17.43 6.87 15.64
C LEU A 89 -17.58 6.13 14.31
N THR A 90 -18.70 6.31 13.62
CA THR A 90 -18.97 5.65 12.33
C THR A 90 -17.90 5.98 11.27
N PRO A 91 -17.62 7.26 10.93
CA PRO A 91 -16.56 7.59 9.99
C PRO A 91 -15.16 7.25 10.50
N LEU A 92 -14.91 7.25 11.82
CA LEU A 92 -13.63 6.81 12.39
C LEU A 92 -13.38 5.32 12.15
N LYS A 93 -14.39 4.48 12.39
CA LYS A 93 -14.32 3.03 12.13
C LYS A 93 -14.15 2.75 10.64
N ALA A 94 -14.87 3.48 9.79
CA ALA A 94 -14.71 3.36 8.34
C ALA A 94 -13.28 3.74 7.90
N ALA A 95 -12.71 4.82 8.45
CA ALA A 95 -11.36 5.24 8.15
C ALA A 95 -10.27 4.31 8.74
N ALA A 96 -10.59 3.43 9.69
CA ALA A 96 -9.64 2.47 10.25
C ALA A 96 -9.45 1.21 9.40
N GLN A 97 -10.26 1.02 8.35
CA GLN A 97 -10.26 -0.21 7.55
C GLN A 97 -9.61 0.06 6.18
N PRO A 98 -8.58 -0.72 5.78
CA PRO A 98 -8.12 -0.68 4.41
C PRO A 98 -9.21 -1.18 3.47
N GLN A 99 -9.39 -0.49 2.36
CA GLN A 99 -10.33 -0.86 1.31
C GLN A 99 -9.56 -1.32 0.07
N ALA A 100 -10.10 -2.34 -0.60
CA ALA A 100 -9.53 -2.80 -1.86
C ALA A 100 -9.77 -1.76 -2.95
N ILE A 101 -8.68 -1.26 -3.53
CA ILE A 101 -8.66 -0.37 -4.69
C ILE A 101 -8.43 -1.25 -5.92
N SER A 102 -9.42 -1.33 -6.82
CA SER A 102 -9.26 -2.03 -8.09
C SER A 102 -8.33 -1.24 -9.01
N LEU A 103 -7.20 -1.84 -9.40
CA LEU A 103 -6.30 -1.28 -10.42
C LEU A 103 -6.69 -1.69 -11.84
N GLY A 104 -7.65 -2.61 -11.99
CA GLY A 104 -8.18 -3.03 -13.28
C GLY A 104 -7.70 -4.42 -13.68
N LYS A 105 -7.72 -4.69 -14.99
CA LYS A 105 -7.28 -5.98 -15.56
C LYS A 105 -6.02 -5.74 -16.38
N TYR A 106 -5.04 -6.61 -16.20
CA TYR A 106 -3.75 -6.54 -16.88
C TYR A 106 -3.54 -7.83 -17.64
N GLU A 107 -3.12 -7.71 -18.89
CA GLU A 107 -2.70 -8.84 -19.70
C GLU A 107 -1.22 -9.09 -19.46
N THR A 108 -0.82 -10.36 -19.47
CA THR A 108 0.58 -10.72 -19.35
C THR A 108 1.27 -10.57 -20.70
N GLU A 109 2.37 -9.83 -20.73
CA GLU A 109 3.27 -9.75 -21.87
C GLU A 109 4.46 -10.68 -21.59
N GLU A 110 4.63 -11.72 -22.40
CA GLU A 110 5.70 -12.73 -22.21
C GLU A 110 5.76 -13.33 -20.78
N GLY A 111 4.58 -13.57 -20.19
CA GLY A 111 4.48 -14.08 -18.82
C GLY A 111 4.89 -13.07 -17.75
N ALA A 112 4.85 -11.77 -18.06
CA ALA A 112 5.16 -10.70 -17.12
C ALA A 112 4.09 -9.61 -17.08
N ILE A 113 3.99 -8.96 -15.92
CA ILE A 113 3.24 -7.70 -15.73
C ILE A 113 4.21 -6.70 -15.12
N SER A 114 4.22 -5.49 -15.68
CA SER A 114 5.00 -4.36 -15.16
C SER A 114 4.05 -3.26 -14.71
N LEU A 115 4.33 -2.68 -13.55
CA LEU A 115 3.54 -1.62 -12.93
C LEU A 115 4.45 -0.51 -12.45
N GLU A 116 3.96 0.72 -12.55
CA GLU A 116 4.51 1.85 -11.83
C GLU A 116 3.53 2.24 -10.73
N LEU A 117 4.06 2.37 -9.51
CA LEU A 117 3.29 2.75 -8.32
C LEU A 117 3.97 3.93 -7.65
N VAL A 118 3.19 4.79 -7.02
CA VAL A 118 3.72 5.87 -6.20
C VAL A 118 3.34 5.58 -4.75
N LEU A 119 4.34 5.33 -3.91
CA LEU A 119 4.16 5.11 -2.47
C LEU A 119 4.60 6.36 -1.72
N LYS A 120 3.73 6.87 -0.84
CA LYS A 120 4.12 7.94 0.08
C LYS A 120 5.05 7.37 1.15
N THR A 121 5.95 8.19 1.68
CA THR A 121 6.65 7.87 2.92
C THR A 121 5.65 7.47 4.00
N HIS A 122 5.99 6.46 4.80
CA HIS A 122 5.16 5.86 5.85
C HIS A 122 3.91 5.18 5.32
N SER A 123 4.02 4.57 4.14
CA SER A 123 2.94 3.75 3.57
C SER A 123 3.32 2.27 3.53
N VAL A 124 2.29 1.44 3.65
CA VAL A 124 2.36 0.02 3.32
C VAL A 124 1.29 -0.31 2.31
N SER A 125 1.64 -1.14 1.34
CA SER A 125 0.72 -1.56 0.28
C SER A 125 0.77 -3.06 0.10
N LEU A 126 -0.38 -3.69 -0.06
CA LEU A 126 -0.50 -5.06 -0.53
C LEU A 126 -1.15 -5.05 -1.91
N LEU A 127 -0.44 -5.57 -2.90
CA LEU A 127 -0.97 -5.83 -4.23
C LEU A 127 -1.37 -7.29 -4.33
N GLU A 128 -2.52 -7.54 -4.91
CA GLU A 128 -3.00 -8.88 -5.22
C GLU A 128 -3.20 -8.98 -6.74
N PHE A 129 -2.53 -9.94 -7.35
CA PHE A 129 -2.69 -10.30 -8.75
C PHE A 129 -3.54 -11.56 -8.79
N ILE A 130 -4.81 -11.40 -9.12
CA ILE A 130 -5.79 -12.49 -9.12
C ILE A 130 -5.91 -13.03 -10.54
N PRO A 131 -5.54 -14.29 -10.83
CA PRO A 131 -5.61 -14.83 -12.18
C PRO A 131 -7.06 -14.84 -12.66
N LEU A 132 -7.26 -14.43 -13.91
CA LEU A 132 -8.55 -14.51 -14.59
C LEU A 132 -8.57 -15.76 -15.49
N PRO A 133 -9.75 -16.38 -15.65
CA PRO A 133 -9.93 -17.53 -16.53
C PRO A 133 -9.71 -17.20 -18.01
#